data_AF-A0AAV5XYR3-F1
#
_entry.id   AF-A0AAV5XYR3-F1
#
_cell.length_a   1.000
_cell.length_b   1.000
_cell.length_c   1.000
_cell.angle_alpha   90.00
_cell.angle_beta   90.00
_cell.angle_gamma   90.00
#
_symmetry.space_group_name_H-M   'P 1'
#
loop_
_entity.id
_entity.type
_entity.pdbx_description
1 polymer ?
#
loop_
_entity_poly.entity_id
_entity_poly.type
_entity_poly.pdbx_seq_one_letter_code
_entity_poly.pdbx_strand_id
1 'polypeptide(L)'
;MNSRGDPDDDRSDDLRGLARRARGLLPGLRPGFIGIGVAAVLLLILLLSSWFTVQPEETGVVQRFGAVVRSVGPGLHFKLPYGIETVQLVPTARVLKEEFGFRTVASRPGQRTQYADDKALKDESLMLTGDLNVIDVQWIVQYRIEDPVRYLFRVREPQQTIRDIAEAVMRRIVGNRLGS
;
A
#
# COMPACT_ATOMS: atom_id res chain seq x y z
N MET A 1 -61.73 -43.03 17.22
CA MET A 1 -61.22 -41.65 17.12
C MET A 1 -59.81 -41.63 17.69
N ASN A 2 -58.80 -41.36 16.87
CA ASN A 2 -57.41 -41.25 17.32
C ASN A 2 -56.91 -39.85 16.98
N SER A 3 -56.87 -38.95 17.97
CA SER A 3 -56.25 -37.64 17.83
C SER A 3 -54.74 -37.82 17.97
N ARG A 4 -54.06 -37.90 16.81
CA ARG A 4 -52.60 -37.78 16.74
C ARG A 4 -52.23 -36.36 17.17
N GLY A 5 -51.56 -36.25 18.32
CA GLY A 5 -50.85 -35.04 18.70
C GLY A 5 -49.73 -34.78 17.69
N ASP A 6 -49.72 -33.57 17.16
CA ASP A 6 -48.77 -33.10 16.16
C ASP A 6 -47.39 -32.87 16.81
N PRO A 7 -46.30 -33.50 16.33
CA PRO A 7 -44.95 -33.39 16.92
C PRO A 7 -44.29 -32.00 16.79
N ASP A 8 -44.98 -31.02 16.21
CA ASP A 8 -44.46 -29.66 16.04
C ASP A 8 -44.77 -28.71 17.22
N ASP A 9 -45.69 -29.05 18.12
CA ASP A 9 -46.10 -28.19 19.25
C ASP A 9 -45.03 -28.13 20.36
N ASP A 10 -44.38 -29.27 20.64
CA ASP A 10 -43.37 -29.45 21.71
C ASP A 10 -42.08 -28.63 21.46
N ARG A 11 -41.67 -28.48 20.19
CA ARG A 11 -40.51 -27.65 19.82
C ARG A 11 -40.77 -26.16 20.07
N SER A 12 -42.03 -25.72 20.04
CA SER A 12 -42.35 -24.30 20.19
C SER A 12 -42.25 -23.83 21.65
N ASP A 13 -42.52 -24.72 22.61
CA ASP A 13 -42.45 -24.44 24.04
C ASP A 13 -41.01 -24.46 24.58
N ASP A 14 -40.15 -25.32 24.04
CA ASP A 14 -38.72 -25.34 24.34
C ASP A 14 -38.03 -24.05 23.86
N LEU A 15 -38.38 -23.56 22.67
CA LEU A 15 -37.87 -22.28 22.16
C LEU A 15 -38.32 -21.09 23.01
N ARG A 16 -39.54 -21.16 23.57
CA ARG A 16 -40.07 -20.14 24.51
C ARG A 16 -39.40 -20.21 25.89
N GLY A 17 -38.95 -21.39 26.32
CA GLY A 17 -38.17 -21.59 27.54
C GLY A 17 -36.75 -21.04 27.42
N LEU A 18 -36.10 -21.25 26.26
CA LEU A 18 -34.78 -20.70 25.95
C LEU A 18 -34.80 -19.17 25.81
N ALA A 19 -35.84 -18.61 25.19
CA ALA A 19 -36.03 -17.16 25.07
C ALA A 19 -36.18 -16.46 26.44
N ARG A 20 -36.79 -17.12 27.43
CA ARG A 20 -36.94 -16.56 28.80
C ARG A 20 -35.65 -16.61 29.61
N ARG A 21 -34.77 -17.60 29.38
CA ARG A 21 -33.43 -17.66 30.00
C ARG A 21 -32.43 -16.69 29.37
N ALA A 22 -32.50 -16.47 28.05
CA ALA A 22 -31.63 -15.50 27.37
C ALA A 22 -31.91 -14.04 27.76
N ARG A 23 -33.16 -13.70 28.10
CA ARG A 23 -33.56 -12.34 28.51
C ARG A 23 -33.07 -11.96 29.91
N GLY A 24 -32.63 -12.91 30.72
CA GLY A 24 -32.09 -12.69 32.08
C GLY A 24 -30.60 -12.39 32.15
N LEU A 25 -29.87 -12.44 31.02
CA LEU A 25 -28.41 -12.22 30.98
C LEU A 25 -28.01 -10.76 30.66
N LEU A 26 -28.98 -9.87 30.48
CA LEU A 26 -28.75 -8.44 30.33
C LEU A 26 -29.19 -7.76 31.63
N PRO A 27 -28.26 -7.53 32.58
CA PRO A 27 -28.59 -6.77 33.77
C PRO A 27 -29.08 -5.38 33.35
N GLY A 28 -30.02 -4.82 34.10
CA GLY A 28 -30.61 -3.51 33.81
C GLY A 28 -29.59 -2.38 33.88
N LEU A 29 -28.87 -2.13 32.77
CA LEU A 29 -28.13 -0.90 32.58
C LEU A 29 -29.12 0.21 32.27
N ARG A 30 -29.10 1.27 33.08
CA ARG A 30 -29.86 2.49 32.78
C ARG A 30 -29.47 2.98 31.38
N PRO A 31 -30.42 3.41 30.53
CA PRO A 31 -30.13 3.79 29.15
C PRO A 31 -29.04 4.88 29.03
N GLY A 32 -28.87 5.73 30.05
CA GLY A 32 -27.78 6.70 30.13
C GLY A 32 -26.37 6.09 30.26
N PHE A 33 -26.19 4.98 31.00
CA PHE A 33 -24.90 4.31 31.13
C PHE A 33 -24.51 3.53 29.87
N ILE A 34 -25.49 3.01 29.13
CA ILE A 34 -25.27 2.38 27.83
C ILE A 34 -24.75 3.42 26.83
N GLY A 35 -25.37 4.61 26.78
CA GLY A 35 -24.92 5.71 25.91
C GLY A 35 -23.49 6.16 26.23
N ILE A 36 -23.15 6.30 27.51
CA ILE A 36 -21.78 6.66 27.94
C ILE A 36 -20.79 5.55 27.58
N GLY A 37 -21.16 4.28 27.76
CA GLY A 37 -20.32 3.13 27.38
C GLY A 37 -20.03 3.08 25.88
N VAL A 38 -21.05 3.28 25.04
CA VAL A 38 -20.89 3.32 23.57
C VAL A 38 -20.02 4.50 23.14
N ALA A 39 -20.23 5.69 23.71
CA ALA A 39 -19.42 6.86 23.43
C ALA A 39 -17.95 6.67 23.86
N ALA A 40 -17.71 6.05 25.02
CA ALA A 40 -16.35 5.75 25.50
C ALA A 40 -15.64 4.74 24.58
N VAL A 41 -16.34 3.70 24.11
CA VAL A 41 -15.79 2.73 23.17
C VAL A 41 -15.46 3.38 21.83
N LEU A 42 -16.34 4.23 21.29
CA LEU A 42 -16.09 4.99 20.06
C LEU A 42 -14.87 5.92 20.20
N LEU A 43 -14.78 6.65 21.33
CA LEU A 43 -13.63 7.51 21.62
C LEU A 43 -12.33 6.71 21.72
N LEU A 44 -12.36 5.53 22.34
CA LEU A 44 -11.21 4.65 22.46
C LEU A 44 -10.75 4.14 21.09
N ILE A 45 -11.69 3.74 20.22
CA ILE A 45 -11.39 3.33 18.83
C ILE A 45 -10.78 4.49 18.03
N LEU A 46 -11.30 5.71 18.21
CA LEU A 46 -10.76 6.92 17.61
C LEU A 46 -9.31 7.20 18.05
N LEU A 47 -9.03 7.10 19.34
CA LEU A 47 -7.68 7.33 19.87
C LEU A 47 -6.69 6.27 19.41
N LEU A 48 -7.07 4.99 19.44
CA LEU A 48 -6.21 3.88 19.01
C LEU A 48 -5.92 3.89 17.50
N SER A 49 -6.79 4.48 16.68
CA SER A 49 -6.61 4.61 15.23
C SER A 49 -5.87 5.89 14.80
N SER A 50 -5.56 6.78 15.75
CA SER A 50 -5.04 8.13 15.49
C SER A 50 -3.51 8.20 15.34
N TRP A 51 -2.75 7.22 15.82
CA TRP A 51 -1.28 7.27 15.74
C TRP A 51 -0.69 6.58 14.50
N PHE A 52 0.47 7.07 14.03
CA PHE A 52 1.32 6.42 13.04
C PHE A 52 2.80 6.75 13.27
N THR A 53 3.70 5.89 12.83
CA THR A 53 5.15 6.09 12.95
C THR A 53 5.77 6.22 11.56
N VAL A 54 6.70 7.14 11.40
CA VAL A 54 7.50 7.34 10.18
C VAL A 54 8.91 6.81 10.45
N GLN A 55 9.40 5.93 9.57
CA GLN A 55 10.73 5.36 9.69
C GLN A 55 11.82 6.41 9.42
N PRO A 56 13.05 6.24 9.96
CA PRO A 56 14.18 7.14 9.70
C PRO A 56 14.53 7.34 8.22
N GLU A 57 14.20 6.35 7.38
CA GLU A 57 14.52 6.36 5.95
C GLU A 57 13.39 6.94 5.07
N GLU A 58 12.28 7.31 5.69
CA GLU A 58 11.04 7.70 5.02
C GLU A 58 10.59 9.10 5.44
N THR A 59 9.89 9.79 4.54
CA THR A 59 9.17 11.03 4.84
C THR A 59 7.69 10.80 4.61
N GLY A 60 6.87 11.13 5.61
CA GLY A 60 5.43 11.04 5.51
C GLY A 60 4.85 12.30 4.87
N VAL A 61 4.05 12.15 3.83
CA VAL A 61 3.28 13.25 3.24
C VAL A 61 1.83 13.11 3.67
N VAL A 62 1.36 14.08 4.45
CA VAL A 62 0.00 14.11 4.98
C VAL A 62 -0.89 14.94 4.06
N GLN A 63 -1.91 14.30 3.52
CA GLN A 63 -2.97 14.96 2.77
C GLN A 63 -4.19 15.10 3.67
N ARG A 64 -4.91 16.21 3.55
CA ARG A 64 -6.22 16.42 4.17
C ARG A 64 -7.24 16.70 3.08
N PHE A 65 -8.30 15.90 3.00
CA PHE A 65 -9.29 15.97 1.91
C PHE A 65 -8.65 15.99 0.49
N GLY A 66 -7.53 15.30 0.32
CA GLY A 66 -6.78 15.25 -0.94
C GLY A 66 -5.81 16.40 -1.20
N ALA A 67 -5.80 17.46 -0.38
CA ALA A 67 -4.82 18.54 -0.47
C ALA A 67 -3.62 18.28 0.44
N VAL A 68 -2.41 18.61 -0.02
CA VAL A 68 -1.18 18.50 0.78
C VAL A 68 -1.19 19.54 1.88
N VAL A 69 -1.10 19.10 3.14
CA VAL A 69 -1.04 20.02 4.29
C VAL A 69 0.37 20.13 4.83
N ARG A 70 1.05 18.99 5.02
CA ARG A 70 2.37 18.96 5.65
C ARG A 70 3.19 17.73 5.26
N SER A 71 4.50 17.90 5.22
CA SER A 71 5.48 16.81 5.23
C SER A 71 5.98 16.59 6.65
N VAL A 72 6.00 15.34 7.10
CA VAL A 72 6.45 14.94 8.44
C VAL A 72 7.71 14.07 8.32
N GLY A 73 8.72 14.41 9.12
CA GLY A 73 9.96 13.63 9.22
C GLY A 73 9.80 12.39 10.10
N PRO A 74 10.91 11.67 10.36
CA PRO A 74 10.92 10.47 11.19
C PRO A 74 10.35 10.71 12.59
N GLY A 75 9.63 9.72 13.13
CA GLY A 75 9.07 9.77 14.49
C GLY A 75 7.60 9.41 14.58
N LEU A 76 7.07 9.52 15.80
CA LEU A 76 5.66 9.28 16.09
C LEU A 76 4.83 10.52 15.76
N HIS A 77 3.78 10.33 14.96
CA HIS A 77 2.87 11.38 14.56
C HIS A 77 1.42 10.96 14.78
N PHE A 78 0.55 11.95 14.95
CA PHE A 78 -0.89 11.75 15.08
C PHE A 78 -1.59 12.24 13.81
N LYS A 79 -2.56 11.45 13.36
CA LYS A 79 -3.46 11.73 12.24
C LYS A 79 -4.91 11.67 12.70
N LEU A 80 -5.75 12.47 12.09
CA LEU A 80 -7.18 12.39 12.32
C LEU A 80 -7.74 11.10 11.68
N PRO A 81 -8.43 10.22 12.45
CA PRO A 81 -9.07 9.03 11.91
C PRO A 81 -10.26 9.38 11.01
N TYR A 82 -10.79 8.38 10.28
CA TYR A 82 -11.93 8.50 9.36
C TYR A 82 -11.70 9.27 8.05
N GLY A 83 -10.62 9.00 7.33
CA GLY A 83 -10.45 9.43 5.93
C GLY A 83 -10.26 10.94 5.70
N ILE A 84 -10.23 11.73 6.79
CA ILE A 84 -9.95 13.16 6.74
C ILE A 84 -8.47 13.38 6.40
N GLU A 85 -7.57 12.61 7.01
CA GLU A 85 -6.13 12.64 6.75
C GLU A 85 -5.63 11.30 6.17
N THR A 86 -4.97 11.36 5.00
CA THR A 86 -4.26 10.23 4.38
C THR A 86 -2.76 10.48 4.48
N VAL A 87 -2.00 9.42 4.76
CA VAL A 87 -0.53 9.51 4.91
C VAL A 87 0.10 8.61 3.88
N GLN A 88 0.99 9.18 3.07
CA GLN A 88 1.82 8.43 2.12
C GLN A 88 3.28 8.49 2.57
N LEU A 89 3.90 7.34 2.79
CA LEU A 89 5.30 7.25 3.19
C LEU A 89 6.16 7.13 1.94
N VAL A 90 7.17 8.00 1.81
CA VAL A 90 8.05 8.04 0.65
C VAL A 90 9.50 7.88 1.10
N PRO A 91 10.27 6.95 0.52
CA PRO A 91 11.66 6.73 0.89
C PRO A 91 12.57 7.82 0.30
N THR A 92 12.92 8.81 1.11
CA THR A 92 13.76 9.96 0.68
C THR A 92 15.22 9.80 1.07
N ALA A 93 15.53 9.04 2.12
CA ALA A 93 16.90 8.91 2.64
C ALA A 93 17.68 7.70 2.08
N ARG A 94 17.07 6.88 1.21
CA ARG A 94 17.73 5.76 0.53
C ARG A 94 17.85 5.97 -0.97
N VAL A 95 18.82 5.30 -1.58
CA VAL A 95 18.98 5.25 -3.03
C VAL A 95 18.13 4.12 -3.59
N LEU A 96 17.20 4.47 -4.46
CA LEU A 96 16.36 3.54 -5.21
C LEU A 96 17.08 3.13 -6.49
N LYS A 97 16.82 1.90 -6.94
CA LYS A 97 17.45 1.32 -8.13
C LYS A 97 16.37 0.80 -9.07
N GLU A 98 16.46 1.17 -10.34
CA GLU A 98 15.66 0.60 -11.42
C GLU A 98 16.61 -0.12 -12.36
N GLU A 99 16.41 -1.41 -12.51
CA GLU A 99 17.15 -2.26 -13.44
C GLU A 99 16.47 -2.25 -14.81
N PHE A 100 17.26 -2.38 -15.88
CA PHE A 100 16.81 -2.44 -17.29
C PHE A 100 17.57 -3.54 -18.02
N GLY A 101 16.88 -4.36 -18.81
CA GLY A 101 17.49 -5.51 -19.48
C GLY A 101 17.60 -6.76 -18.61
N PHE A 102 17.36 -6.62 -17.31
CA PHE A 102 17.36 -7.70 -16.34
C PHE A 102 16.50 -7.31 -15.15
N ARG A 103 16.11 -8.32 -14.36
CA ARG A 103 15.52 -8.14 -13.03
C ARG A 103 16.12 -9.13 -12.07
N THR A 104 16.59 -8.63 -10.94
CA THR A 104 17.09 -9.45 -9.84
C THR A 104 15.89 -10.05 -9.08
N VAL A 105 15.53 -11.31 -9.37
CA VAL A 105 14.37 -11.96 -8.74
C VAL A 105 14.68 -12.54 -7.36
N ALA A 106 15.95 -12.78 -7.04
CA ALA A 106 16.39 -13.21 -5.72
C ALA A 106 17.84 -12.81 -5.45
N SER A 107 18.04 -12.00 -4.40
CA SER A 107 19.34 -11.76 -3.77
C SER A 107 19.25 -12.22 -2.31
N ARG A 108 19.25 -13.54 -2.08
CA ARG A 108 19.47 -14.07 -0.73
C ARG A 108 20.98 -14.01 -0.44
N PRO A 109 21.41 -13.49 0.72
CA PRO A 109 22.83 -13.51 1.10
C PRO A 109 23.39 -14.94 0.98
N GLY A 110 24.45 -15.13 0.19
CA GLY A 110 25.07 -16.43 -0.04
C GLY A 110 24.48 -17.29 -1.17
N GLN A 111 23.49 -16.80 -1.93
CA GLN A 111 22.98 -17.47 -3.14
C GLN A 111 23.35 -16.68 -4.40
N ARG A 112 23.53 -17.39 -5.52
CA ARG A 112 23.73 -16.78 -6.83
C ARG A 112 22.52 -15.93 -7.19
N THR A 113 22.76 -14.69 -7.59
CA THR A 113 21.75 -13.80 -8.15
C THR A 113 21.08 -14.48 -9.33
N GLN A 114 19.76 -14.66 -9.27
CA GLN A 114 18.98 -15.17 -10.39
C GLN A 114 18.35 -13.99 -11.11
N TYR A 115 18.54 -13.94 -12.43
CA TYR A 115 17.91 -12.96 -13.30
C TYR A 115 16.65 -13.56 -13.91
N ALA A 116 15.55 -12.79 -13.97
CA ALA A 116 14.42 -13.17 -14.79
C ALA A 116 14.81 -13.08 -16.28
N ASP A 117 14.67 -14.17 -17.02
CA ASP A 117 14.77 -14.18 -18.49
C ASP A 117 13.36 -13.99 -19.06
N ASP A 118 12.89 -12.74 -19.05
CA ASP A 118 11.62 -12.35 -19.63
C ASP A 118 11.86 -11.61 -20.95
N LYS A 119 11.06 -11.92 -21.98
CA LYS A 119 11.15 -11.27 -23.29
C LYS A 119 10.95 -9.75 -23.17
N ALA A 120 10.07 -9.32 -22.27
CA ALA A 120 9.85 -7.89 -22.01
C ALA A 120 11.11 -7.16 -21.52
N LEU A 121 12.03 -7.86 -20.84
CA LEU A 121 13.29 -7.28 -20.37
C LEU A 121 14.30 -7.14 -21.52
N LYS A 122 14.31 -8.09 -22.47
CA LYS A 122 15.14 -7.99 -23.67
C LYS A 122 14.74 -6.81 -24.55
N ASP A 123 13.46 -6.48 -24.61
CA ASP A 123 12.98 -5.32 -25.37
C ASP A 123 13.47 -3.97 -24.77
N GLU A 124 13.78 -3.93 -23.46
CA GLU A 124 14.38 -2.76 -22.80
C GLU A 124 15.87 -2.61 -23.18
N SER A 125 16.62 -3.71 -23.26
CA SER A 125 18.07 -3.68 -23.46
C SER A 125 18.53 -3.78 -24.92
N LEU A 126 17.70 -4.35 -25.80
CA LEU A 126 18.03 -4.50 -27.21
C LEU A 126 17.87 -3.17 -27.95
N MET A 127 18.96 -2.69 -28.54
CA MET A 127 18.99 -1.41 -29.24
C MET A 127 19.68 -1.53 -30.58
N LEU A 128 19.22 -0.74 -31.55
CA LEU A 128 19.85 -0.59 -32.86
C LEU A 128 20.77 0.64 -32.84
N THR A 129 22.01 0.45 -33.23
CA THR A 129 23.00 1.51 -33.40
C THR A 129 22.83 2.21 -34.76
N GLY A 130 23.50 3.36 -34.95
CA GLY A 130 23.42 4.14 -36.19
C GLY A 130 23.92 3.41 -37.44
N ASP A 131 24.79 2.41 -37.29
CA ASP A 131 25.34 1.54 -38.33
C ASP A 131 24.56 0.23 -38.51
N LEU A 132 23.33 0.17 -37.99
CA LEU A 132 22.41 -0.97 -38.07
C LEU A 132 22.88 -2.23 -37.34
N ASN A 133 23.79 -2.10 -36.37
CA ASN A 133 24.14 -3.20 -35.48
C ASN A 133 23.17 -3.31 -34.30
N VAL A 134 22.90 -4.53 -33.88
CA VAL A 134 22.04 -4.82 -32.71
C VAL A 134 22.93 -5.06 -31.51
N ILE A 135 22.73 -4.29 -30.45
CA ILE A 135 23.45 -4.44 -29.19
C ILE A 135 22.48 -4.68 -28.02
N ASP A 136 22.91 -5.49 -27.06
CA ASP A 136 22.20 -5.73 -25.80
C ASP A 136 22.90 -4.92 -24.69
N VAL A 137 22.22 -3.90 -24.19
CA VAL A 137 22.74 -2.99 -23.16
C VAL A 137 21.94 -3.16 -21.88
N GLN A 138 22.57 -3.67 -20.84
CA GLN A 138 22.00 -3.75 -19.51
C GLN A 138 22.50 -2.58 -18.66
N TRP A 139 21.60 -1.90 -17.94
CA TRP A 139 21.98 -0.78 -17.08
C TRP A 139 21.10 -0.67 -15.83
N ILE A 140 21.57 0.13 -14.87
CA ILE A 140 20.85 0.43 -13.63
C ILE A 140 20.78 1.94 -13.47
N VAL A 141 19.57 2.47 -13.29
CA VAL A 141 19.35 3.87 -12.90
C VAL A 141 19.22 3.92 -11.39
N GLN A 142 20.08 4.72 -10.75
CA GLN A 142 20.04 4.95 -9.31
C GLN A 142 19.56 6.38 -9.06
N TYR A 143 18.53 6.55 -8.24
CA TYR A 143 18.00 7.86 -7.90
C TYR A 143 17.62 7.96 -6.42
N ARG A 144 17.55 9.19 -5.92
CA ARG A 144 17.05 9.51 -4.58
C ARG A 144 15.91 10.51 -4.72
N ILE A 145 14.87 10.34 -3.90
CA ILE A 145 13.75 11.26 -3.88
C ILE A 145 14.13 12.45 -2.98
N GLU A 146 14.36 13.61 -3.58
CA GLU A 146 14.67 14.84 -2.83
C GLU A 146 13.42 15.49 -2.22
N ASP A 147 12.36 15.61 -3.03
CA ASP A 147 11.11 16.25 -2.63
C ASP A 147 9.94 15.25 -2.78
N PRO A 148 9.41 14.71 -1.67
CA PRO A 148 8.36 13.71 -1.72
C PRO A 148 7.02 14.30 -2.19
N VAL A 149 6.78 15.60 -1.99
CA VAL A 149 5.55 16.25 -2.47
C VAL A 149 5.59 16.34 -4.00
N ARG A 150 6.69 16.83 -4.57
CA ARG A 150 6.84 16.86 -6.04
C ARG A 150 6.78 15.46 -6.65
N TYR A 151 7.38 14.47 -5.99
CA TYR A 151 7.36 13.09 -6.45
C TYR A 151 5.95 12.49 -6.50
N LEU A 152 5.10 12.75 -5.50
CA LEU A 152 3.76 12.17 -5.41
C LEU A 152 2.70 12.89 -6.25
N PHE A 153 2.80 14.21 -6.43
CA PHE A 153 1.72 15.00 -7.04
C PHE A 153 2.05 15.67 -8.35
N ARG A 154 3.34 15.82 -8.70
CA ARG A 154 3.73 16.52 -9.93
C ARG A 154 3.88 15.58 -11.13
N VAL A 155 4.15 14.30 -10.86
CA VAL A 155 4.36 13.28 -11.89
C VAL A 155 3.36 12.15 -11.68
N ARG A 156 2.64 11.80 -12.74
CA ARG A 156 1.79 10.61 -12.75
C ARG A 156 2.67 9.38 -12.92
N GLU A 157 2.49 8.38 -12.07
CA GLU A 157 3.22 7.10 -12.17
C GLU A 157 4.75 7.32 -12.28
N PRO A 158 5.39 7.90 -11.23
CA PRO A 158 6.77 8.39 -11.31
C PRO A 158 7.79 7.30 -11.68
N GLN A 159 7.57 6.05 -11.26
CA GLN A 159 8.44 4.92 -11.59
C GLN A 159 8.44 4.62 -13.09
N GLN A 160 7.27 4.59 -13.74
CA GLN A 160 7.17 4.37 -15.19
C GLN A 160 7.75 5.56 -15.96
N THR A 161 7.46 6.78 -15.52
CA THR A 161 8.01 7.99 -16.17
C THR A 161 9.55 7.99 -16.17
N ILE A 162 10.18 7.61 -15.05
CA ILE A 162 11.64 7.49 -14.96
C ILE A 162 12.15 6.42 -15.94
N ARG A 163 11.43 5.29 -16.06
CA ARG A 163 11.77 4.21 -16.98
C ARG A 163 11.73 4.67 -18.43
N ASP A 164 10.63 5.28 -18.85
CA ASP A 164 10.44 5.74 -20.22
C ASP A 164 11.50 6.77 -20.63
N ILE A 165 11.82 7.72 -19.73
CA ILE A 165 12.86 8.73 -19.97
C ILE A 165 14.24 8.08 -20.08
N ALA A 166 14.59 7.17 -19.17
CA ALA A 166 15.88 6.49 -19.19
C ALA A 166 16.06 5.69 -20.48
N GLU A 167 15.04 4.95 -20.89
CA GLU A 167 15.02 4.17 -22.13
C GLU A 167 15.17 5.08 -23.36
N ALA A 168 14.45 6.20 -23.42
CA ALA A 168 14.55 7.17 -24.50
C ALA A 168 15.96 7.78 -24.60
N VAL A 169 16.56 8.14 -23.47
CA VAL A 169 17.93 8.69 -23.41
C VAL A 169 18.94 7.63 -23.88
N MET A 170 18.84 6.40 -23.40
CA MET A 170 19.74 5.31 -23.78
C MET A 170 19.62 5.00 -25.28
N ARG A 171 18.40 4.86 -25.80
CA ARG A 171 18.17 4.67 -27.24
C ARG A 171 18.76 5.79 -28.08
N ARG A 172 18.61 7.05 -27.65
CA ARG A 172 19.21 8.20 -28.34
C ARG A 172 20.73 8.15 -28.32
N ILE A 173 21.34 7.81 -27.19
CA ILE A 173 22.81 7.73 -27.07
C ILE A 173 23.35 6.63 -27.98
N VAL A 174 22.75 5.43 -27.94
CA VAL A 174 23.16 4.28 -28.75
C VAL A 174 22.99 4.55 -30.25
N GLY A 175 21.85 5.15 -30.64
CA GLY A 175 21.60 5.52 -32.03
C GLY A 175 22.57 6.58 -32.56
N ASN A 176 22.98 7.55 -31.73
CA ASN A 176 23.82 8.67 -32.18
C ASN A 176 25.35 8.42 -32.11
N ARG A 177 25.85 7.53 -31.23
CA ARG A 177 27.30 7.46 -30.91
C ARG A 177 28.18 6.71 -31.91
N LEU A 178 27.63 5.90 -32.80
CA LEU A 178 28.43 4.99 -33.64
C LEU A 178 28.25 5.23 -35.15
N GLY A 179 27.64 6.35 -35.53
CA GLY A 179 27.44 6.77 -36.93
C GLY A 179 28.39 7.86 -37.44
N SER A 180 29.49 8.15 -36.74
CA SER A 180 30.58 9.03 -37.20
C SER A 180 31.88 8.26 -37.33
#